data_AF-A0A4U9W0A1-F1
#
_entry.id   AF-A0A4U9W0A1-F1
#
_cell.length_a   1.000
_cell.length_b   1.000
_cell.length_c   1.000
_cell.angle_alpha   90.00
_cell.angle_beta   90.00
_cell.angle_gamma   90.00
#
_symmetry.space_group_name_H-M   'P 1'
#
loop_
_entity.id
_entity.type
_entity.pdbx_description
1 polymer ?
#
loop_
_entity_poly.entity_id
_entity_poly.type
_entity_poly.pdbx_seq_one_letter_code
_entity_poly.pdbx_strand_id
1 'polypeptide(L)'
;MNNYKAAASFVLLLLFITLHVKAQIYDQALEMHRKNTKIAFLRLLSEVSNQLTDTTLTVEKHYSLLDPIIDYADREKAEFTRLRRAYFQNIASPPAFLHNLNFDTLAKNEVTAMLQDRKFTTISLLQCYQPMEITSVIMGLTQPLIYQQNNVEISQAGIVHTFGSQVFVNDLGKNVWEIWAINRLYGLRFNLDLNTMQVGSIAYSKPSKSGHLPLKLPYIIQKRKYELDKLYQEMDRIRWNSYSEHFPVRFPYYISQDSVAQSLADFYQKNQFRFLKVQRELLDDLETGVPLDSTWQQCKDMMLHEYPATKRALMPYIIHPNEVAFHLFSSANAMPLFNSDYQEIGKNAMLGFFNYSMGKAGKYCWRVQSKSYSIAFEYVWNIKDGSFSDLKVFKRKAGH
;
A
#
# COMPACT_ATOMS: atom_id res chain seq x y z
N MET A 1 -12.87 -28.29 6.04
CA MET A 1 -11.50 -28.19 5.50
C MET A 1 -11.45 -27.06 4.47
N ASN A 2 -11.89 -25.83 4.83
CA ASN A 2 -12.45 -24.89 3.85
C ASN A 2 -11.76 -23.51 3.79
N ASN A 3 -10.77 -23.22 4.64
CA ASN A 3 -10.33 -21.84 4.87
C ASN A 3 -9.27 -21.32 3.87
N TYR A 4 -8.53 -22.22 3.22
CA TYR A 4 -7.45 -21.91 2.26
C TYR A 4 -7.85 -20.98 1.09
N LYS A 5 -9.15 -20.90 0.76
CA LYS A 5 -9.65 -20.04 -0.33
C LYS A 5 -9.82 -18.56 0.06
N ALA A 6 -9.76 -18.21 1.35
CA ALA A 6 -9.96 -16.84 1.82
C ALA A 6 -8.64 -16.05 1.97
N ALA A 7 -7.56 -16.69 2.44
CA ALA A 7 -6.31 -16.01 2.77
C ALA A 7 -5.54 -15.51 1.52
N ALA A 8 -5.54 -16.28 0.44
CA ALA A 8 -4.75 -15.97 -0.76
C ALA A 8 -5.24 -14.75 -1.56
N SER A 9 -6.52 -14.39 -1.46
CA SER A 9 -7.15 -13.36 -2.31
C SER A 9 -6.83 -11.91 -1.89
N PHE A 10 -6.32 -11.70 -0.67
CA PHE A 10 -6.15 -10.36 -0.08
C PHE A 10 -4.81 -9.70 -0.43
N VAL A 11 -3.84 -10.46 -0.92
CA VAL A 11 -2.41 -10.16 -0.65
C VAL A 11 -1.75 -9.24 -1.68
N LEU A 12 -2.21 -9.27 -2.92
CA LEU A 12 -1.42 -8.86 -4.08
C LEU A 12 -1.46 -7.35 -4.42
N LEU A 13 -1.92 -6.50 -3.51
CA LEU A 13 -2.77 -5.33 -3.79
C LEU A 13 -2.19 -4.11 -4.59
N LEU A 14 -0.93 -4.05 -5.03
CA LEU A 14 -0.22 -2.74 -5.06
C LEU A 14 0.72 -2.36 -6.24
N LEU A 15 0.64 -1.05 -6.61
CA LEU A 15 1.67 -0.09 -7.13
C LEU A 15 1.93 0.09 -8.68
N PHE A 16 2.61 1.21 -9.09
CA PHE A 16 3.44 1.47 -10.34
C PHE A 16 2.95 2.46 -11.48
N ILE A 17 3.85 2.94 -12.40
CA ILE A 17 4.04 4.33 -12.99
C ILE A 17 4.48 4.49 -14.52
N THR A 18 5.11 5.59 -15.10
CA THR A 18 6.56 6.09 -15.35
C THR A 18 6.56 7.53 -16.01
N LEU A 19 7.58 8.36 -16.42
CA LEU A 19 9.06 8.63 -16.23
C LEU A 19 9.71 9.50 -17.37
N HIS A 20 10.27 10.71 -17.11
CA HIS A 20 11.48 11.30 -17.77
C HIS A 20 12.03 12.55 -17.01
N VAL A 21 13.36 12.76 -17.05
CA VAL A 21 14.21 13.82 -16.42
C VAL A 21 13.55 14.82 -15.43
N LYS A 22 13.46 14.46 -14.13
CA LYS A 22 13.17 15.39 -13.00
C LYS A 22 13.94 15.02 -11.71
N ALA A 23 15.27 15.09 -11.77
CA ALA A 23 16.21 14.42 -10.85
C ALA A 23 16.24 14.86 -9.35
N GLN A 24 15.23 15.57 -8.83
CA GLN A 24 15.15 15.97 -7.41
C GLN A 24 13.89 15.47 -6.66
N ILE A 25 12.85 14.99 -7.36
CA ILE A 25 11.50 14.88 -6.77
C ILE A 25 10.94 13.47 -6.62
N TYR A 26 11.37 12.50 -7.45
CA TYR A 26 11.12 11.07 -7.25
C TYR A 26 12.19 10.20 -7.94
N ASP A 27 12.24 8.90 -7.63
CA ASP A 27 13.26 7.98 -8.18
C ASP A 27 12.88 7.44 -9.56
N GLN A 28 13.44 8.00 -10.62
CA GLN A 28 13.10 7.61 -11.98
C GLN A 28 13.61 6.21 -12.42
N ALA A 29 14.44 5.51 -11.62
CA ALA A 29 14.87 4.15 -11.94
C ALA A 29 13.93 3.10 -11.31
N LEU A 30 13.60 3.28 -10.02
CA LEU A 30 12.47 2.58 -9.40
C LEU A 30 11.20 2.86 -10.21
N GLU A 31 10.87 4.14 -10.41
CA GLU A 31 9.77 4.60 -11.23
C GLU A 31 10.01 4.44 -12.76
N MET A 32 10.83 3.46 -13.17
CA MET A 32 10.84 2.84 -14.51
C MET A 32 10.65 1.32 -14.39
N HIS A 33 11.48 0.64 -13.61
CA HIS A 33 11.40 -0.81 -13.44
C HIS A 33 10.02 -1.29 -12.95
N ARG A 34 9.39 -0.49 -12.06
CA ARG A 34 7.98 -0.62 -11.63
C ARG A 34 7.02 -0.90 -12.81
N LYS A 35 6.87 0.07 -13.73
CA LYS A 35 6.57 -0.13 -15.17
C LYS A 35 6.37 -1.55 -15.68
N ASN A 36 7.51 -2.12 -16.00
CA ASN A 36 7.63 -3.34 -16.76
C ASN A 36 7.12 -4.53 -15.94
N THR A 37 7.25 -4.47 -14.60
CA THR A 37 6.57 -5.40 -13.70
C THR A 37 5.04 -5.29 -13.78
N LYS A 38 4.46 -4.08 -13.71
CA LYS A 38 3.00 -3.84 -13.86
C LYS A 38 2.45 -4.44 -15.16
N ILE A 39 3.14 -4.18 -16.27
CA ILE A 39 2.74 -4.63 -17.61
C ILE A 39 2.92 -6.14 -17.78
N ALA A 40 4.06 -6.69 -17.36
CA ALA A 40 4.30 -8.13 -17.40
C ALA A 40 3.26 -8.86 -16.54
N PHE A 41 3.03 -8.40 -15.32
CA PHE A 41 2.07 -8.97 -14.40
C PHE A 41 0.62 -8.89 -14.92
N LEU A 42 0.21 -7.77 -15.52
CA LEU A 42 -1.08 -7.67 -16.24
C LEU A 42 -1.22 -8.75 -17.31
N ARG A 43 -0.20 -8.88 -18.18
CA ARG A 43 -0.22 -9.80 -19.32
C ARG A 43 -0.30 -11.25 -18.83
N LEU A 44 0.61 -11.64 -17.93
CA LEU A 44 0.67 -12.97 -17.34
C LEU A 44 -0.59 -13.33 -16.54
N LEU A 45 -1.19 -12.38 -15.81
CA LEU A 45 -2.50 -12.61 -15.18
C LEU A 45 -3.61 -12.80 -16.22
N SER A 46 -3.62 -12.05 -17.32
CA SER A 46 -4.65 -12.24 -18.37
C SER A 46 -4.54 -13.60 -19.07
N GLU A 47 -3.32 -14.16 -19.18
CA GLU A 47 -3.06 -15.49 -19.74
C GLU A 47 -3.65 -16.62 -18.86
N VAL A 48 -3.83 -16.40 -17.55
CA VAL A 48 -4.30 -17.43 -16.59
C VAL A 48 -5.58 -17.09 -15.82
N SER A 49 -6.14 -15.89 -15.98
CA SER A 49 -7.25 -15.36 -15.16
C SER A 49 -8.53 -16.20 -15.20
N ASN A 50 -8.76 -16.91 -16.31
CA ASN A 50 -9.89 -17.81 -16.53
C ASN A 50 -9.67 -19.20 -15.90
N GLN A 51 -8.41 -19.60 -15.74
CA GLN A 51 -8.03 -20.88 -15.10
C GLN A 51 -7.91 -20.72 -13.58
N LEU A 52 -7.51 -19.55 -13.09
CA LEU A 52 -7.50 -19.21 -11.64
C LEU A 52 -8.88 -19.26 -10.97
N THR A 53 -9.96 -19.31 -11.77
CA THR A 53 -11.34 -19.44 -11.31
C THR A 53 -11.91 -20.85 -11.50
N ASP A 54 -11.17 -21.78 -12.10
CA ASP A 54 -11.61 -23.16 -12.30
C ASP A 54 -11.51 -23.97 -10.99
N THR A 55 -12.65 -24.03 -10.29
CA THR A 55 -12.77 -24.75 -9.01
C THR A 55 -12.54 -26.27 -9.10
N THR A 56 -12.38 -26.84 -10.31
CA THR A 56 -12.04 -28.27 -10.50
C THR A 56 -10.53 -28.54 -10.43
N LEU A 57 -9.68 -27.52 -10.58
CA LEU A 57 -8.22 -27.67 -10.49
C LEU A 57 -7.79 -27.95 -9.04
N THR A 58 -6.77 -28.80 -8.86
CA THR A 58 -6.15 -29.02 -7.54
C THR A 58 -5.46 -27.75 -7.04
N VAL A 59 -5.10 -27.71 -5.75
CA VAL A 59 -4.35 -26.58 -5.19
C VAL A 59 -2.98 -26.46 -5.86
N GLU A 60 -2.29 -27.58 -6.15
CA GLU A 60 -1.00 -27.50 -6.86
C GLU A 60 -1.17 -26.91 -8.25
N LYS A 61 -2.21 -27.32 -9.01
CA LYS A 61 -2.49 -26.75 -10.34
C LYS A 61 -2.84 -25.26 -10.27
N HIS A 62 -3.65 -24.82 -9.31
CA HIS A 62 -3.91 -23.39 -9.09
C HIS A 62 -2.63 -22.60 -8.81
N TYR A 63 -1.71 -23.16 -8.00
CA TYR A 63 -0.40 -22.55 -7.80
C TYR A 63 0.43 -22.55 -9.09
N SER A 64 0.46 -23.64 -9.86
CA SER A 64 1.23 -23.73 -11.11
C SER A 64 0.87 -22.67 -12.15
N LEU A 65 -0.39 -22.20 -12.20
CA LEU A 65 -0.79 -21.07 -13.03
C LEU A 65 0.00 -19.78 -12.78
N LEU A 66 0.66 -19.66 -11.62
CA LEU A 66 1.44 -18.49 -11.23
C LEU A 66 2.95 -18.64 -11.50
N ASP A 67 3.43 -19.77 -12.04
CA ASP A 67 4.85 -19.95 -12.39
C ASP A 67 5.41 -18.91 -13.37
N PRO A 68 4.69 -18.47 -14.43
CA PRO A 68 5.21 -17.44 -15.35
C PRO A 68 5.57 -16.11 -14.67
N ILE A 69 4.93 -15.80 -13.54
CA ILE A 69 5.20 -14.61 -12.71
C ILE A 69 6.49 -14.81 -11.90
N ILE A 70 6.76 -16.02 -11.44
CA ILE A 70 8.03 -16.40 -10.79
C ILE A 70 9.17 -16.37 -11.82
N ASP A 71 8.97 -16.91 -13.02
CA ASP A 71 9.95 -16.87 -14.10
C ASP A 71 10.31 -15.42 -14.48
N TYR A 72 9.34 -14.49 -14.43
CA TYR A 72 9.60 -13.06 -14.61
C TYR A 72 10.41 -12.48 -13.43
N ALA A 73 10.02 -12.78 -12.19
CA ALA A 73 10.72 -12.32 -11.00
C ALA A 73 12.18 -12.82 -10.94
N ASP A 74 12.45 -14.04 -11.42
CA ASP A 74 13.78 -14.64 -11.45
C ASP A 74 14.67 -14.06 -12.55
N ARG A 75 14.12 -13.65 -13.70
CA ARG A 75 14.85 -12.90 -14.73
C ARG A 75 15.26 -11.51 -14.25
N GLU A 76 14.33 -10.75 -13.67
CA GLU A 76 14.59 -9.39 -13.17
C GLU A 76 15.25 -9.36 -11.78
N LYS A 77 15.54 -10.52 -11.18
CA LYS A 77 16.02 -10.68 -9.79
C LYS A 77 17.21 -9.79 -9.43
N ALA A 78 18.14 -9.58 -10.36
CA ALA A 78 19.30 -8.72 -10.15
C ALA A 78 18.88 -7.25 -9.91
N GLU A 79 17.94 -6.75 -10.70
CA GLU A 79 17.43 -5.37 -10.63
C GLU A 79 16.50 -5.18 -9.42
N PHE A 80 15.64 -6.17 -9.15
CA PHE A 80 14.87 -6.26 -7.89
C PHE A 80 15.78 -6.17 -6.65
N THR A 81 16.84 -6.97 -6.59
CA THR A 81 17.79 -6.97 -5.47
C THR A 81 18.54 -5.65 -5.37
N ARG A 82 18.97 -5.08 -6.51
CA ARG A 82 19.69 -3.80 -6.57
C ARG A 82 18.85 -2.64 -6.04
N LEU A 83 17.62 -2.51 -6.55
CA LEU A 83 16.70 -1.44 -6.15
C LEU A 83 16.28 -1.58 -4.68
N ARG A 84 15.88 -2.79 -4.24
CA ARG A 84 15.56 -3.03 -2.82
C ARG A 84 16.73 -2.67 -1.91
N ARG A 85 17.94 -3.20 -2.17
CA ARG A 85 19.12 -2.92 -1.32
C ARG A 85 19.40 -1.41 -1.20
N ALA A 86 19.24 -0.64 -2.28
CA ALA A 86 19.44 0.82 -2.26
C ALA A 86 18.43 1.57 -1.35
N TYR A 87 17.18 1.10 -1.25
CA TYR A 87 16.22 1.66 -0.30
C TYR A 87 16.49 1.22 1.14
N PHE A 88 16.83 -0.05 1.36
CA PHE A 88 17.14 -0.59 2.68
C PHE A 88 18.34 0.14 3.31
N GLN A 89 19.39 0.41 2.54
CA GLN A 89 20.58 1.16 2.97
C GLN A 89 20.31 2.63 3.40
N ASN A 90 19.12 3.18 3.13
CA ASN A 90 18.73 4.53 3.55
C ASN A 90 17.81 4.55 4.79
N ILE A 91 17.39 3.38 5.29
CA ILE A 91 16.65 3.21 6.54
C ILE A 91 17.63 2.91 7.68
N ALA A 92 17.41 3.52 8.83
CA ALA A 92 18.22 3.35 10.03
C ALA A 92 17.97 2.01 10.73
N SER A 93 18.97 1.54 11.46
CA SER A 93 18.84 0.44 12.42
C SER A 93 17.84 0.75 13.54
N PRO A 94 17.18 -0.27 14.12
CA PRO A 94 16.34 -0.11 15.29
C PRO A 94 17.11 0.53 16.45
N PRO A 95 16.56 1.55 17.14
CA PRO A 95 17.13 2.08 18.36
C PRO A 95 17.37 1.00 19.42
N ALA A 96 18.50 1.08 20.14
CA ALA A 96 18.98 0.03 21.04
C ALA A 96 17.94 -0.50 22.05
N PHE A 97 17.03 0.35 22.55
CA PHE A 97 16.00 -0.07 23.50
C PHE A 97 14.95 -1.04 22.90
N LEU A 98 14.79 -1.09 21.57
CA LEU A 98 13.90 -2.05 20.91
C LEU A 98 14.38 -3.49 21.06
N HIS A 99 15.70 -3.72 21.14
CA HIS A 99 16.29 -5.03 21.40
C HIS A 99 16.02 -5.54 22.82
N ASN A 100 15.65 -4.65 23.75
CA ASN A 100 15.28 -5.00 25.14
C ASN A 100 13.78 -5.33 25.29
N LEU A 101 13.03 -5.39 24.20
CA LEU A 101 11.62 -5.77 24.20
C LEU A 101 11.48 -7.28 24.02
N ASN A 102 10.52 -7.88 24.72
CA ASN A 102 10.18 -9.29 24.51
C ASN A 102 9.38 -9.43 23.21
N PHE A 103 9.97 -10.13 22.24
CA PHE A 103 9.32 -10.55 20.99
C PHE A 103 8.96 -12.03 21.06
N ASP A 104 7.67 -12.35 21.07
CA ASP A 104 7.16 -13.71 20.92
C ASP A 104 7.23 -14.13 19.44
N THR A 105 7.62 -15.37 19.16
CA THR A 105 7.52 -15.91 17.79
C THR A 105 6.05 -16.05 17.40
N LEU A 106 5.66 -15.60 16.21
CA LEU A 106 4.27 -15.75 15.74
C LEU A 106 3.96 -17.23 15.55
N ALA A 107 2.95 -17.73 16.27
CA ALA A 107 2.64 -19.16 16.34
C ALA A 107 2.39 -19.77 14.94
N LYS A 108 2.99 -20.94 14.66
CA LYS A 108 2.91 -21.60 13.34
C LYS A 108 1.46 -21.83 12.92
N ASN A 109 1.10 -21.24 11.79
CA ASN A 109 -0.20 -21.31 11.14
C ASN A 109 -0.07 -21.19 9.61
N GLU A 110 -1.18 -21.32 8.89
CA GLU A 110 -1.28 -21.23 7.43
C GLU A 110 -0.59 -19.99 6.83
N VAL A 111 -0.84 -18.79 7.37
CA VAL A 111 -0.25 -17.53 6.87
C VAL A 111 1.26 -17.49 7.11
N THR A 112 1.75 -17.98 8.26
CA THR A 112 3.20 -18.07 8.51
C THR A 112 3.91 -19.09 7.61
N ALA A 113 3.19 -20.10 7.12
CA ALA A 113 3.71 -21.05 6.14
C ALA A 113 3.71 -20.45 4.73
N MET A 114 2.63 -19.76 4.32
CA MET A 114 2.58 -18.98 3.08
C MET A 114 3.69 -17.92 3.01
N LEU A 115 4.03 -17.27 4.14
CA LEU A 115 5.14 -16.32 4.22
C LEU A 115 6.54 -16.97 4.14
N GLN A 116 6.66 -18.27 4.38
CA GLN A 116 7.90 -19.03 4.16
C GLN A 116 7.96 -19.64 2.75
N ASP A 117 6.82 -19.76 2.05
CA ASP A 117 6.79 -20.15 0.65
C ASP A 117 7.33 -19.03 -0.25
N ARG A 118 8.29 -19.41 -1.10
CA ARG A 118 8.94 -18.52 -2.07
C ARG A 118 7.95 -18.00 -3.10
N LYS A 119 7.01 -18.83 -3.56
CA LYS A 119 6.13 -18.48 -4.68
C LYS A 119 5.11 -17.42 -4.26
N PHE A 120 4.41 -17.68 -3.16
CA PHE A 120 3.52 -16.73 -2.50
C PHE A 120 4.22 -15.41 -2.17
N THR A 121 5.39 -15.44 -1.51
CA THR A 121 6.11 -14.20 -1.15
C THR A 121 6.67 -13.44 -2.34
N THR A 122 7.25 -14.14 -3.34
CA THR A 122 7.74 -13.50 -4.57
C THR A 122 6.63 -12.77 -5.29
N ILE A 123 5.42 -13.34 -5.35
CA ILE A 123 4.25 -12.75 -5.99
C ILE A 123 3.68 -11.58 -5.15
N SER A 124 3.51 -11.80 -3.84
CA SER A 124 2.96 -10.82 -2.88
C SER A 124 3.83 -9.57 -2.74
N LEU A 125 5.15 -9.76 -2.77
CA LEU A 125 6.15 -8.70 -2.67
C LEU A 125 6.74 -8.31 -4.02
N LEU A 126 6.28 -8.91 -5.13
CA LEU A 126 6.73 -8.62 -6.50
C LEU A 126 6.74 -7.11 -6.72
N GLN A 127 5.65 -6.48 -6.29
CA GLN A 127 5.42 -5.05 -6.46
C GLN A 127 5.80 -4.21 -5.21
N CYS A 128 6.72 -4.68 -4.35
CA CYS A 128 7.15 -3.97 -3.13
C CYS A 128 8.68 -3.82 -3.05
N TYR A 129 9.17 -2.58 -2.88
CA TYR A 129 10.59 -2.21 -3.07
C TYR A 129 11.17 -1.42 -1.89
N GLN A 130 10.42 -0.48 -1.31
CA GLN A 130 10.80 0.17 -0.06
C GLN A 130 10.49 -0.77 1.13
N PRO A 131 11.29 -0.74 2.22
CA PRO A 131 10.96 -1.46 3.45
C PRO A 131 9.54 -1.21 3.97
N MET A 132 9.00 0.01 3.83
CA MET A 132 7.64 0.35 4.25
C MET A 132 6.54 -0.35 3.43
N GLU A 133 6.73 -0.51 2.12
CA GLU A 133 5.79 -1.20 1.23
C GLU A 133 5.73 -2.69 1.61
N ILE A 134 6.90 -3.32 1.74
CA ILE A 134 7.07 -4.70 2.17
C ILE A 134 6.44 -4.89 3.56
N THR A 135 6.79 -4.04 4.52
CA THR A 135 6.21 -4.03 5.87
C THR A 135 4.69 -3.96 5.83
N SER A 136 4.10 -3.13 4.98
CA SER A 136 2.64 -2.94 4.92
C SER A 136 1.91 -4.22 4.46
N VAL A 137 2.48 -4.96 3.50
CA VAL A 137 1.97 -6.29 3.10
C VAL A 137 2.12 -7.29 4.24
N ILE A 138 3.30 -7.42 4.85
CA ILE A 138 3.55 -8.41 5.91
C ILE A 138 2.74 -8.11 7.19
N MET A 139 2.58 -6.83 7.56
CA MET A 139 1.68 -6.41 8.63
C MET A 139 0.22 -6.71 8.27
N GLY A 140 -0.23 -6.41 7.05
CA GLY A 140 -1.61 -6.68 6.61
C GLY A 140 -2.02 -8.16 6.77
N LEU A 141 -1.07 -9.07 6.53
CA LEU A 141 -1.25 -10.52 6.68
C LEU A 141 -1.17 -11.01 8.13
N THR A 142 -0.23 -10.47 8.92
CA THR A 142 0.05 -10.97 10.28
C THR A 142 -0.80 -10.29 11.35
N GLN A 143 -1.24 -9.05 11.14
CA GLN A 143 -1.98 -8.25 12.12
C GLN A 143 -3.30 -8.88 12.58
N PRO A 144 -4.16 -9.48 11.71
CA PRO A 144 -5.38 -10.14 12.17
C PRO A 144 -5.09 -11.27 13.17
N LEU A 145 -4.02 -12.04 12.94
CA LEU A 145 -3.58 -13.12 13.83
C LEU A 145 -3.05 -12.59 15.16
N ILE A 146 -2.23 -11.52 15.13
CA ILE A 146 -1.72 -10.86 16.33
C ILE A 146 -2.88 -10.29 17.17
N TYR A 147 -3.87 -9.66 16.52
CA TYR A 147 -5.05 -9.10 17.19
C TYR A 147 -5.92 -10.19 17.82
N GLN A 148 -6.18 -11.28 17.09
CA GLN A 148 -6.94 -12.43 17.60
C GLN A 148 -6.21 -13.13 18.77
N GLN A 149 -4.89 -13.32 18.69
CA GLN A 149 -4.09 -13.97 19.74
C GLN A 149 -4.00 -13.16 21.04
N ASN A 150 -4.24 -11.85 20.99
CA ASN A 150 -4.06 -10.93 22.12
C ASN A 150 -5.36 -10.17 22.51
N ASN A 151 -6.51 -10.58 21.97
CA ASN A 151 -7.83 -9.97 22.20
C ASN A 151 -7.83 -8.43 22.00
N VAL A 152 -7.20 -7.95 20.92
CA VAL A 152 -7.11 -6.51 20.62
C VAL A 152 -8.48 -5.97 20.19
N GLU A 153 -8.99 -5.00 20.94
CA GLU A 153 -10.27 -4.33 20.65
C GLU A 153 -10.21 -3.43 19.40
N ILE A 154 -11.38 -3.12 18.81
CA ILE A 154 -11.52 -2.19 17.68
C ILE A 154 -10.97 -0.79 18.02
N SER A 155 -11.17 -0.34 19.27
CA SER A 155 -10.61 0.89 19.86
C SER A 155 -9.08 0.96 19.70
N GLN A 156 -8.40 -0.15 20.04
CA GLN A 156 -6.96 -0.32 19.97
C GLN A 156 -6.47 -0.56 18.54
N ALA A 157 -7.20 -1.34 17.75
CA ALA A 157 -6.88 -1.62 16.34
C ALA A 157 -6.76 -0.33 15.51
N GLY A 158 -7.57 0.69 15.82
CA GLY A 158 -7.51 2.02 15.21
C GLY A 158 -6.20 2.79 15.45
N ILE A 159 -5.38 2.40 16.44
CA ILE A 159 -4.10 3.05 16.75
C ILE A 159 -3.14 2.95 15.54
N VAL A 160 -2.98 1.76 14.95
CA VAL A 160 -2.02 1.54 13.86
C VAL A 160 -2.40 2.35 12.61
N HIS A 161 -3.70 2.41 12.29
CA HIS A 161 -4.23 3.21 11.18
C HIS A 161 -4.03 4.72 11.40
N THR A 162 -4.21 5.19 12.64
CA THR A 162 -4.23 6.64 12.95
C THR A 162 -2.84 7.24 13.09
N PHE A 163 -1.92 6.51 13.74
CA PHE A 163 -0.59 7.03 14.10
C PHE A 163 0.56 6.42 13.29
N GLY A 164 0.27 5.43 12.44
CA GLY A 164 1.22 4.79 11.52
C GLY A 164 2.22 3.86 12.19
N SER A 165 3.21 3.44 11.39
CA SER A 165 4.35 2.62 11.82
C SER A 165 5.66 3.30 11.43
N GLN A 166 6.69 3.14 12.25
CA GLN A 166 8.08 3.39 11.86
C GLN A 166 8.74 2.08 11.43
N VAL A 167 9.56 2.13 10.38
CA VAL A 167 10.32 0.96 9.89
C VAL A 167 11.80 1.19 10.09
N PHE A 168 12.48 0.15 10.56
CA PHE A 168 13.93 0.07 10.75
C PHE A 168 14.46 -1.22 10.11
N VAL A 169 15.73 -1.25 9.74
CA VAL A 169 16.35 -2.45 9.13
C VAL A 169 17.76 -2.71 9.64
N ASN A 170 18.16 -3.99 9.71
CA ASN A 170 19.56 -4.42 9.85
C ASN A 170 19.94 -5.33 8.69
N ASP A 171 21.15 -5.16 8.14
CA ASP A 171 21.75 -6.11 7.20
C ASP A 171 22.31 -7.29 8.01
N LEU A 172 21.85 -8.51 7.75
CA LEU A 172 22.37 -9.75 8.35
C LEU A 172 23.44 -10.42 7.46
N GLY A 173 23.80 -9.77 6.35
CA GLY A 173 24.70 -10.29 5.33
C GLY A 173 24.01 -11.19 4.31
N LYS A 174 24.72 -11.50 3.22
CA LYS A 174 24.25 -12.39 2.12
C LYS A 174 22.91 -11.97 1.47
N ASN A 175 22.54 -10.69 1.60
CA ASN A 175 21.25 -10.11 1.21
C ASN A 175 20.03 -10.52 2.07
N VAL A 176 20.26 -11.06 3.27
CA VAL A 176 19.21 -11.24 4.28
C VAL A 176 19.14 -9.97 5.14
N TRP A 177 17.94 -9.39 5.26
CA TRP A 177 17.70 -8.19 6.05
C TRP A 177 16.67 -8.47 7.14
N GLU A 178 16.97 -8.05 8.37
CA GLU A 178 16.00 -8.02 9.48
C GLU A 178 15.21 -6.71 9.39
N ILE A 179 13.89 -6.79 9.23
CA ILE A 179 13.00 -5.63 9.17
C ILE A 179 12.20 -5.54 10.46
N TRP A 180 12.19 -4.37 11.08
CA TRP A 180 11.40 -4.05 12.27
C TRP A 180 10.34 -3.01 11.90
N ALA A 181 9.09 -3.28 12.24
CA ALA A 181 7.95 -2.40 11.99
C ALA A 181 7.24 -2.09 13.31
N ILE A 182 7.46 -0.89 13.83
CA ILE A 182 7.06 -0.50 15.19
C ILE A 182 6.01 0.60 15.12
N ASN A 183 4.82 0.32 15.64
CA ASN A 183 3.73 1.26 15.76
C ASN A 183 3.44 1.58 17.23
N ARG A 184 2.44 2.43 17.49
CA ARG A 184 2.05 2.85 18.85
C ARG A 184 1.33 1.76 19.67
N LEU A 185 1.01 0.59 19.07
CA LEU A 185 0.36 -0.56 19.73
C LEU A 185 1.30 -1.76 19.89
N TYR A 186 2.15 -2.07 18.91
CA TYR A 186 3.09 -3.20 18.93
C TYR A 186 4.28 -3.00 17.98
N GLY A 187 5.33 -3.80 18.17
CA GLY A 187 6.38 -4.03 17.19
C GLY A 187 6.25 -5.41 16.53
N LEU A 188 6.44 -5.46 15.21
CA LEU A 188 6.65 -6.66 14.41
C LEU A 188 8.11 -6.71 13.96
N ARG A 189 8.69 -7.91 13.86
CA ARG A 189 10.04 -8.16 13.34
C ARG A 189 10.04 -9.41 12.47
N PHE A 190 10.75 -9.38 11.34
CA PHE A 190 10.91 -10.53 10.45
C PHE A 190 12.20 -10.41 9.63
N ASN A 191 12.69 -11.54 9.10
CA ASN A 191 13.80 -11.57 8.15
C ASN A 191 13.26 -11.69 6.72
N LEU A 192 13.88 -10.97 5.77
CA LEU A 192 13.63 -11.10 4.34
C LEU A 192 14.94 -11.43 3.62
N ASP A 193 14.98 -12.52 2.86
CA ASP A 193 16.07 -12.82 1.93
C ASP A 193 15.77 -12.19 0.56
N LEU A 194 16.55 -11.20 0.12
CA LEU A 194 16.32 -10.54 -1.17
C LEU A 194 16.67 -11.41 -2.39
N ASN A 195 17.33 -12.56 -2.20
CA ASN A 195 17.62 -13.53 -3.26
C ASN A 195 16.46 -14.53 -3.46
N THR A 196 15.76 -14.92 -2.40
CA THR A 196 14.68 -15.93 -2.45
C THR A 196 13.28 -15.34 -2.22
N MET A 197 13.19 -14.08 -1.80
CA MET A 197 11.98 -13.35 -1.37
C MET A 197 11.24 -13.92 -0.14
N GLN A 198 11.73 -15.01 0.45
CA GLN A 198 11.10 -15.67 1.58
C GLN A 198 11.15 -14.82 2.86
N VAL A 199 10.07 -14.86 3.65
CA VAL A 199 9.95 -14.15 4.93
C VAL A 199 10.05 -15.14 6.09
N GLY A 200 11.11 -14.99 6.88
CA GLY A 200 11.43 -15.85 8.02
C GLY A 200 11.37 -15.13 9.37
N SER A 201 11.63 -15.86 10.45
CA SER A 201 11.88 -15.31 11.80
C SER A 201 10.78 -14.37 12.34
N ILE A 202 9.52 -14.54 11.92
CA ILE A 202 8.42 -13.63 12.25
C ILE A 202 8.12 -13.66 13.76
N ALA A 203 8.29 -12.52 14.41
CA ALA A 203 8.06 -12.35 15.85
C ALA A 203 7.44 -10.97 16.14
N TYR A 204 6.69 -10.84 17.24
CA TYR A 204 6.00 -9.61 17.62
C TYR A 204 6.04 -9.36 19.14
N SER A 205 6.00 -8.10 19.56
CA SER A 205 5.80 -7.73 20.97
C SER A 205 4.31 -7.74 21.31
N LYS A 206 3.88 -8.37 22.41
CA LYS A 206 2.44 -8.39 22.79
C LYS A 206 1.83 -6.98 22.89
N PRO A 207 0.70 -6.71 22.22
CA PRO A 207 -0.15 -5.54 22.47
C PRO A 207 -0.50 -5.36 23.96
N SER A 208 -0.84 -4.14 24.35
CA SER A 208 -1.10 -3.67 25.75
C SER A 208 0.09 -3.75 26.72
N LYS A 209 0.77 -4.90 26.83
CA LYS A 209 2.04 -5.02 27.59
C LYS A 209 3.18 -4.23 26.93
N SER A 210 3.00 -3.92 25.65
CA SER A 210 3.77 -2.98 24.85
C SER A 210 3.70 -1.51 25.28
N GLY A 211 2.95 -1.10 26.32
CA GLY A 211 2.81 0.33 26.71
C GLY A 211 4.12 1.12 26.89
N HIS A 212 5.24 0.45 27.15
CA HIS A 212 6.56 1.11 27.15
C HIS A 212 7.08 1.56 25.76
N LEU A 213 6.54 1.02 24.65
CA LEU A 213 6.85 1.43 23.28
C LEU A 213 6.41 2.88 23.00
N PRO A 214 5.13 3.28 23.15
CA PRO A 214 4.72 4.65 22.88
C PRO A 214 5.48 5.69 23.71
N LEU A 215 5.79 5.41 24.98
CA LEU A 215 6.55 6.34 25.83
C LEU A 215 8.02 6.51 25.45
N LYS A 216 8.67 5.48 24.87
CA LYS A 216 10.12 5.48 24.63
C LYS A 216 10.55 5.61 23.17
N LEU A 217 9.62 5.52 22.21
CA LEU A 217 9.93 5.61 20.79
C LEU A 217 9.65 7.02 20.21
N PRO A 218 10.67 7.88 20.06
CA PRO A 218 10.56 9.12 19.29
C PRO A 218 10.38 8.80 17.79
N TYR A 219 9.99 9.82 17.00
CA TYR A 219 10.00 9.69 15.54
C TYR A 219 11.42 9.83 14.99
N ILE A 220 11.92 8.80 14.32
CA ILE A 220 13.26 8.73 13.73
C ILE A 220 13.20 9.16 12.26
N ILE A 221 13.91 10.26 11.95
CA ILE A 221 14.00 10.80 10.59
C ILE A 221 14.96 9.96 9.76
N GLN A 222 14.40 9.11 8.91
CA GLN A 222 15.10 8.28 7.91
C GLN A 222 15.69 9.14 6.78
N LYS A 223 16.76 8.69 6.11
CA LYS A 223 17.38 9.45 5.01
C LYS A 223 16.48 9.42 3.77
N ARG A 224 15.85 10.54 3.44
CA ARG A 224 14.97 10.69 2.26
C ARG A 224 15.63 11.57 1.19
N LYS A 225 15.92 10.96 0.04
CA LYS A 225 16.54 11.63 -1.12
C LYS A 225 15.56 12.57 -1.83
N TYR A 226 14.32 12.13 -2.00
CA TYR A 226 13.32 12.77 -2.84
C TYR A 226 12.32 13.61 -2.05
N GLU A 227 11.78 14.67 -2.64
CA GLU A 227 10.85 15.56 -1.94
C GLU A 227 9.51 14.89 -1.60
N LEU A 228 9.03 13.98 -2.46
CA LEU A 228 7.87 13.12 -2.19
C LEU A 228 8.03 12.33 -0.88
N ASP A 229 9.17 11.63 -0.72
CA ASP A 229 9.48 10.84 0.49
C ASP A 229 9.56 11.73 1.76
N LYS A 230 10.05 12.97 1.63
CA LYS A 230 10.15 13.93 2.75
C LYS A 230 8.77 14.42 3.20
N LEU A 231 7.89 14.76 2.27
CA LEU A 231 6.53 15.19 2.59
C LEU A 231 5.77 14.09 3.34
N TYR A 232 5.81 12.83 2.86
CA TYR A 232 5.23 11.71 3.61
C TYR A 232 5.88 11.52 4.98
N GLN A 233 7.20 11.61 5.10
CA GLN A 233 7.92 11.50 6.38
C GLN A 233 7.53 12.62 7.37
N GLU A 234 7.30 13.85 6.90
CA GLU A 234 6.84 14.94 7.77
C GLU A 234 5.37 14.76 8.20
N MET A 235 4.52 14.23 7.32
CA MET A 235 3.15 13.84 7.66
C MET A 235 3.12 12.67 8.65
N ASP A 236 3.98 11.67 8.49
CA ASP A 236 4.12 10.55 9.42
C ASP A 236 4.70 10.98 10.76
N ARG A 237 5.60 11.98 10.79
CA ARG A 237 6.05 12.62 12.04
C ARG A 237 4.91 13.31 12.77
N ILE A 238 4.00 13.98 12.05
CA ILE A 238 2.79 14.59 12.62
C ILE A 238 1.90 13.50 13.21
N ARG A 239 1.52 12.49 12.41
CA ARG A 239 0.75 11.31 12.87
C ARG A 239 1.36 10.70 14.13
N TRP A 240 2.67 10.43 14.13
CA TRP A 240 3.36 9.81 15.25
C TRP A 240 3.29 10.66 16.53
N ASN A 241 3.51 11.97 16.41
CA ASN A 241 3.58 12.89 17.53
C ASN A 241 2.20 13.33 18.06
N SER A 242 1.12 13.14 17.30
CA SER A 242 -0.26 13.31 17.78
C SER A 242 -0.72 12.19 18.74
N TYR A 243 0.05 11.11 18.91
CA TYR A 243 -0.29 10.05 19.85
C TYR A 243 -0.17 10.48 21.31
N SER A 244 -1.16 10.11 22.13
CA SER A 244 -1.15 10.21 23.59
C SER A 244 -1.77 8.95 24.20
N GLU A 245 -1.17 8.40 25.25
CA GLU A 245 -1.62 7.13 25.86
C GLU A 245 -3.06 7.20 26.40
N HIS A 246 -3.50 8.38 26.84
CA HIS A 246 -4.85 8.57 27.36
C HIS A 246 -5.91 8.68 26.26
N PHE A 247 -5.53 8.94 25.00
CA PHE A 247 -6.50 9.15 23.92
C PHE A 247 -7.29 7.88 23.55
N PRO A 248 -6.65 6.73 23.24
CA PRO A 248 -7.37 5.50 22.89
C PRO A 248 -8.24 4.91 24.01
N VAL A 249 -8.00 5.31 25.26
CA VAL A 249 -8.73 4.84 26.45
C VAL A 249 -9.91 5.75 26.82
N ARG A 250 -9.82 7.05 26.50
CA ARG A 250 -10.85 8.05 26.89
C ARG A 250 -11.74 8.51 25.73
N PHE A 251 -11.32 8.32 24.48
CA PHE A 251 -12.03 8.84 23.31
C PHE A 251 -12.18 7.76 22.22
N PRO A 252 -13.32 7.71 21.52
CA PRO A 252 -13.46 6.92 20.30
C PRO A 252 -12.37 7.24 19.28
N TYR A 253 -11.89 6.21 18.57
CA TYR A 253 -10.72 6.32 17.68
C TYR A 253 -10.86 7.41 16.61
N TYR A 254 -12.08 7.70 16.14
CA TYR A 254 -12.32 8.72 15.11
C TYR A 254 -11.94 10.13 15.58
N ILE A 255 -12.07 10.45 16.87
CA ILE A 255 -11.65 11.77 17.42
C ILE A 255 -10.13 11.94 17.29
N SER A 256 -9.36 10.85 17.39
CA SER A 256 -7.92 10.87 17.14
C SER A 256 -7.62 11.10 15.65
N GLN A 257 -8.42 10.52 14.75
CA GLN A 257 -8.27 10.66 13.31
C GLN A 257 -8.63 12.07 12.83
N ASP A 258 -9.69 12.67 13.35
CA ASP A 258 -10.10 14.04 13.03
C ASP A 258 -9.04 15.06 13.50
N SER A 259 -8.45 14.87 14.70
CA SER A 259 -7.36 15.70 15.23
C SER A 259 -6.06 15.58 14.39
N VAL A 260 -5.71 14.36 13.96
CA VAL A 260 -4.60 14.11 13.04
C VAL A 260 -4.87 14.73 11.67
N ALA A 261 -6.09 14.59 11.13
CA ALA A 261 -6.48 15.14 9.85
C ALA A 261 -6.41 16.69 9.83
N GLN A 262 -6.86 17.35 10.88
CA GLN A 262 -6.69 18.81 11.03
C GLN A 262 -5.20 19.18 11.07
N SER A 263 -4.39 18.46 11.85
CA SER A 263 -2.94 18.70 11.94
C SER A 263 -2.21 18.54 10.59
N LEU A 264 -2.66 17.60 9.76
CA LEU A 264 -2.15 17.37 8.40
C LEU A 264 -2.67 18.42 7.40
N ALA A 265 -3.91 18.88 7.52
CA ALA A 265 -4.46 19.99 6.72
C ALA A 265 -3.71 21.30 7.01
N ASP A 266 -3.46 21.60 8.28
CA ASP A 266 -2.61 22.70 8.73
C ASP A 266 -1.21 22.65 8.12
N PHE A 267 -0.58 21.47 8.13
CA PHE A 267 0.73 21.25 7.52
C PHE A 267 0.72 21.46 6.00
N TYR A 268 -0.30 20.95 5.31
CA TYR A 268 -0.51 21.14 3.88
C TYR A 268 -0.64 22.63 3.51
N GLN A 269 -1.47 23.40 4.21
CA GLN A 269 -1.61 24.84 3.96
C GLN A 269 -0.29 25.58 4.19
N LYS A 270 0.44 25.26 5.27
CA LYS A 270 1.76 25.85 5.58
C LYS A 270 2.85 25.46 4.57
N ASN A 271 2.70 24.35 3.85
CA ASN A 271 3.68 23.80 2.91
C ASN A 271 3.15 23.75 1.46
N GLN A 272 2.08 24.48 1.13
CA GLN A 272 1.33 24.32 -0.13
C GLN A 272 2.21 24.37 -1.38
N PHE A 273 3.27 25.19 -1.38
CA PHE A 273 4.23 25.28 -2.50
C PHE A 273 5.01 23.98 -2.76
N ARG A 274 5.29 23.19 -1.72
CA ARG A 274 6.00 21.89 -1.82
C ARG A 274 5.06 20.83 -2.40
N PHE A 275 3.85 20.73 -1.85
CA PHE A 275 2.80 19.85 -2.37
C PHE A 275 2.48 20.17 -3.83
N LEU A 276 2.20 21.44 -4.15
CA LEU A 276 1.93 21.90 -5.52
C LEU A 276 3.04 21.53 -6.52
N LYS A 277 4.31 21.60 -6.09
CA LYS A 277 5.44 21.22 -6.95
C LYS A 277 5.43 19.72 -7.23
N VAL A 278 5.35 18.89 -6.18
CA VAL A 278 5.39 17.42 -6.31
C VAL A 278 4.15 16.89 -7.02
N GLN A 279 2.95 17.33 -6.64
CA GLN A 279 1.68 16.93 -7.27
C GLN A 279 1.64 17.32 -8.75
N ARG A 280 2.05 18.55 -9.11
CA ARG A 280 2.14 18.96 -10.53
C ARG A 280 3.10 18.08 -11.30
N GLU A 281 4.29 17.84 -10.76
CA GLU A 281 5.30 17.06 -11.47
C GLU A 281 4.82 15.63 -11.71
N LEU A 282 4.24 14.96 -10.71
CA LEU A 282 3.61 13.65 -10.85
C LEU A 282 2.47 13.62 -11.87
N LEU A 283 1.63 14.67 -11.92
CA LEU A 283 0.48 14.76 -12.84
C LEU A 283 0.87 15.13 -14.27
N ASP A 284 1.95 15.89 -14.45
CA ASP A 284 2.52 16.22 -15.76
C ASP A 284 3.42 15.09 -16.32
N ASP A 285 3.86 14.14 -15.49
CA ASP A 285 4.56 12.92 -15.90
C ASP A 285 3.62 11.73 -16.16
N LEU A 286 2.31 11.85 -15.93
CA LEU A 286 1.35 10.80 -16.30
C LEU A 286 1.23 10.69 -17.83
N GLU A 287 1.25 9.46 -18.34
CA GLU A 287 0.99 9.18 -19.75
C GLU A 287 -0.41 9.68 -20.18
N THR A 288 -0.50 10.20 -21.41
CA THR A 288 -1.78 10.61 -21.99
C THR A 288 -2.73 9.41 -22.09
N GLY A 289 -3.86 9.51 -21.41
CA GLY A 289 -4.90 8.49 -21.44
C GLY A 289 -5.74 8.54 -22.72
N VAL A 290 -6.35 7.41 -23.05
CA VAL A 290 -7.41 7.31 -24.06
C VAL A 290 -8.76 7.20 -23.37
N PRO A 291 -9.86 7.69 -23.99
CA PRO A 291 -11.21 7.43 -23.51
C PRO A 291 -11.44 5.92 -23.33
N LEU A 292 -12.19 5.54 -22.29
CA LEU A 292 -12.55 4.14 -22.09
C LEU A 292 -13.38 3.63 -23.27
N ASP A 293 -13.00 2.45 -23.79
CA ASP A 293 -13.64 1.81 -24.93
C ASP A 293 -15.02 1.21 -24.59
N SER A 294 -15.70 0.66 -25.59
CA SER A 294 -17.06 0.13 -25.46
C SER A 294 -17.17 -1.11 -24.55
N THR A 295 -16.07 -1.73 -24.11
CA THR A 295 -16.10 -2.79 -23.08
C THR A 295 -16.33 -2.25 -21.68
N TRP A 296 -16.17 -0.94 -21.46
CA TRP A 296 -16.45 -0.28 -20.19
C TRP A 296 -17.89 0.26 -20.13
N GLN A 297 -18.41 0.42 -18.92
CA GLN A 297 -19.70 1.03 -18.65
C GLN A 297 -19.58 1.96 -17.44
N GLN A 298 -20.04 3.21 -17.56
CA GLN A 298 -20.18 4.09 -16.41
C GLN A 298 -21.30 3.54 -15.50
N CYS A 299 -20.97 3.29 -14.24
CA CYS A 299 -21.90 2.70 -13.27
C CYS A 299 -22.52 3.75 -12.35
N LYS A 300 -21.74 4.78 -11.96
CA LYS A 300 -22.18 5.83 -11.02
C LYS A 300 -21.27 7.05 -11.11
N ASP A 301 -21.87 8.24 -11.13
CA ASP A 301 -21.21 9.50 -10.78
C ASP A 301 -21.26 9.65 -9.24
N MET A 302 -20.09 9.72 -8.59
CA MET A 302 -19.95 9.80 -7.14
C MET A 302 -19.97 11.26 -6.66
N MET A 303 -21.17 11.77 -6.44
CA MET A 303 -21.34 13.10 -5.84
C MET A 303 -20.87 13.07 -4.39
N LEU A 304 -19.79 13.80 -4.06
CA LEU A 304 -19.13 13.72 -2.73
C LEU A 304 -20.01 14.10 -1.52
N HIS A 305 -21.19 14.70 -1.74
CA HIS A 305 -22.16 14.93 -0.67
C HIS A 305 -23.05 13.69 -0.40
N GLU A 306 -23.30 12.83 -1.40
CA GLU A 306 -23.95 11.53 -1.23
C GLU A 306 -23.02 10.51 -0.54
N TYR A 307 -21.69 10.70 -0.65
CA TYR A 307 -20.67 9.79 -0.11
C TYR A 307 -19.72 10.47 0.91
N PRO A 308 -20.18 10.78 2.14
CA PRO A 308 -19.34 11.38 3.20
C PRO A 308 -18.14 10.53 3.64
N ALA A 309 -18.13 9.22 3.36
CA ALA A 309 -16.96 8.37 3.55
C ALA A 309 -15.88 8.68 2.50
N THR A 310 -16.24 8.68 1.22
CA THR A 310 -15.34 9.05 0.12
C THR A 310 -14.81 10.48 0.28
N LYS A 311 -15.66 11.43 0.67
CA LYS A 311 -15.23 12.82 0.94
C LYS A 311 -14.20 12.93 2.07
N ARG A 312 -14.26 12.06 3.08
CA ARG A 312 -13.25 12.00 4.16
C ARG A 312 -12.00 11.20 3.77
N ALA A 313 -12.09 10.29 2.82
CA ALA A 313 -10.93 9.59 2.27
C ALA A 313 -10.12 10.48 1.30
N LEU A 314 -10.79 11.28 0.48
CA LEU A 314 -10.19 12.23 -0.45
C LEU A 314 -9.69 13.52 0.24
N MET A 315 -8.67 13.36 1.08
CA MET A 315 -8.04 14.46 1.81
C MET A 315 -7.25 15.41 0.90
N PRO A 316 -7.20 16.72 1.18
CA PRO A 316 -6.52 17.70 0.32
C PRO A 316 -4.99 17.54 0.29
N TYR A 317 -4.43 16.81 1.26
CA TYR A 317 -3.00 16.53 1.41
C TYR A 317 -2.53 15.21 0.74
N ILE A 318 -3.38 14.54 -0.05
CA ILE A 318 -2.94 13.44 -0.92
C ILE A 318 -1.87 13.97 -1.90
N ILE A 319 -0.83 13.18 -2.17
CA ILE A 319 0.30 13.63 -3.02
C ILE A 319 0.33 12.89 -4.37
N HIS A 320 -0.07 11.62 -4.39
CA HIS A 320 0.11 10.74 -5.54
C HIS A 320 -1.22 10.20 -6.10
N PRO A 321 -1.47 10.19 -7.43
CA PRO A 321 -2.73 9.74 -8.03
C PRO A 321 -3.17 8.32 -7.60
N ASN A 322 -2.20 7.43 -7.37
CA ASN A 322 -2.45 6.06 -6.91
C ASN A 322 -3.11 6.01 -5.50
N GLU A 323 -2.86 6.99 -4.62
CA GLU A 323 -3.57 7.10 -3.32
C GLU A 323 -5.06 7.38 -3.55
N VAL A 324 -5.36 8.34 -4.44
CA VAL A 324 -6.74 8.67 -4.86
C VAL A 324 -7.43 7.41 -5.38
N ALA A 325 -6.80 6.69 -6.30
CA ALA A 325 -7.34 5.46 -6.88
C ALA A 325 -7.67 4.39 -5.83
N PHE A 326 -6.82 4.19 -4.80
CA PHE A 326 -7.13 3.26 -3.71
C PHE A 326 -8.22 3.76 -2.75
N HIS A 327 -8.31 5.05 -2.47
CA HIS A 327 -9.43 5.62 -1.70
C HIS A 327 -10.77 5.50 -2.45
N LEU A 328 -10.76 5.67 -3.78
CA LEU A 328 -11.92 5.42 -4.64
C LEU A 328 -12.26 3.92 -4.72
N PHE A 329 -11.27 3.03 -4.82
CA PHE A 329 -11.47 1.57 -4.80
C PHE A 329 -12.10 1.10 -3.48
N SER A 330 -11.55 1.53 -2.34
CA SER A 330 -12.13 1.23 -1.02
C SER A 330 -13.56 1.78 -0.87
N SER A 331 -13.86 2.93 -1.50
CA SER A 331 -15.20 3.51 -1.50
C SER A 331 -16.18 2.76 -2.41
N ALA A 332 -15.74 2.35 -3.60
CA ALA A 332 -16.53 1.57 -4.55
C ALA A 332 -16.85 0.18 -3.99
N ASN A 333 -15.90 -0.46 -3.33
CA ASN A 333 -16.07 -1.77 -2.68
C ASN A 333 -16.98 -1.72 -1.42
N ALA A 334 -17.45 -0.55 -1.01
CA ALA A 334 -18.55 -0.43 -0.04
C ALA A 334 -19.95 -0.52 -0.71
N MET A 335 -20.02 -0.47 -2.06
CA MET A 335 -21.26 -0.51 -2.82
C MET A 335 -21.61 -1.95 -3.26
N PRO A 336 -22.91 -2.36 -3.23
CA PRO A 336 -23.34 -3.72 -3.60
C PRO A 336 -22.92 -4.21 -5.01
N LEU A 337 -22.70 -3.28 -5.95
CA LEU A 337 -22.31 -3.59 -7.34
C LEU A 337 -20.84 -4.06 -7.48
N PHE A 338 -19.99 -3.76 -6.50
CA PHE A 338 -18.56 -4.07 -6.50
C PHE A 338 -18.15 -5.00 -5.36
N ASN A 339 -18.92 -5.05 -4.25
CA ASN A 339 -18.57 -5.83 -3.07
C ASN A 339 -18.91 -7.34 -3.15
N SER A 340 -19.54 -7.78 -4.25
CA SER A 340 -20.14 -9.11 -4.38
C SER A 340 -19.22 -10.19 -4.95
N ASP A 341 -18.17 -9.81 -5.71
CA ASP A 341 -17.18 -10.76 -6.24
C ASP A 341 -15.80 -10.51 -5.61
N TYR A 342 -15.46 -11.33 -4.62
CA TYR A 342 -14.16 -11.31 -3.95
C TYR A 342 -12.97 -11.68 -4.86
N GLN A 343 -13.19 -12.42 -5.95
CA GLN A 343 -12.16 -12.73 -6.93
C GLN A 343 -11.92 -11.54 -7.87
N GLU A 344 -12.97 -10.78 -8.22
CA GLU A 344 -12.85 -9.52 -8.95
C GLU A 344 -12.17 -8.44 -8.10
N ILE A 345 -12.57 -8.27 -6.84
CA ILE A 345 -11.88 -7.38 -5.88
C ILE A 345 -10.41 -7.81 -5.76
N GLY A 346 -10.16 -9.12 -5.62
CA GLY A 346 -8.82 -9.71 -5.65
C GLY A 346 -8.03 -9.33 -6.90
N LYS A 347 -8.58 -9.51 -8.11
CA LYS A 347 -7.91 -9.19 -9.39
C LYS A 347 -7.63 -7.69 -9.58
N ASN A 348 -8.52 -6.80 -9.15
CA ASN A 348 -8.26 -5.35 -9.18
C ASN A 348 -7.23 -4.94 -8.13
N ALA A 349 -7.24 -5.57 -6.96
CA ALA A 349 -6.16 -5.44 -5.99
C ALA A 349 -4.83 -5.91 -6.60
N MET A 350 -4.74 -7.15 -7.12
CA MET A 350 -3.52 -7.73 -7.71
C MET A 350 -2.78 -6.75 -8.63
N LEU A 351 -3.54 -6.08 -9.50
CA LEU A 351 -2.99 -5.16 -10.48
C LEU A 351 -2.66 -3.77 -9.92
N GLY A 352 -3.31 -3.32 -8.85
CA GLY A 352 -3.34 -1.91 -8.48
C GLY A 352 -3.92 -1.04 -9.62
N PHE A 353 -3.49 0.22 -9.72
CA PHE A 353 -4.01 1.17 -10.71
C PHE A 353 -2.91 1.73 -11.62
N PHE A 354 -3.13 1.69 -12.93
CA PHE A 354 -2.44 2.57 -13.88
C PHE A 354 -3.13 3.94 -13.83
N ASN A 355 -2.37 5.03 -13.87
CA ASN A 355 -2.90 6.39 -13.78
C ASN A 355 -2.49 7.17 -15.03
N TYR A 356 -3.45 7.85 -15.66
CA TYR A 356 -3.29 8.52 -16.95
C TYR A 356 -3.81 9.96 -16.90
N SER A 357 -3.16 10.86 -17.64
CA SER A 357 -3.63 12.24 -17.84
C SER A 357 -4.64 12.28 -18.98
N MET A 358 -5.88 12.67 -18.67
CA MET A 358 -6.95 12.92 -19.65
C MET A 358 -6.99 14.42 -20.06
N GLY A 359 -5.85 15.11 -19.93
CA GLY A 359 -5.69 16.52 -20.21
C GLY A 359 -5.94 17.44 -19.00
N LYS A 360 -5.61 18.73 -19.17
CA LYS A 360 -5.78 19.75 -18.13
C LYS A 360 -7.16 20.38 -18.23
N ALA A 361 -7.91 20.33 -17.13
CA ALA A 361 -9.18 21.03 -16.94
C ALA A 361 -8.98 22.51 -16.53
N GLY A 362 -7.75 22.90 -16.16
CA GLY A 362 -7.39 24.29 -15.83
C GLY A 362 -5.94 24.41 -15.36
N LYS A 363 -5.51 25.63 -15.00
CA LYS A 363 -4.11 25.95 -14.58
C LYS A 363 -3.61 25.12 -13.39
N TYR A 364 -4.53 24.66 -12.54
CA TYR A 364 -4.25 23.80 -11.38
C TYR A 364 -5.10 22.51 -11.38
N CYS A 365 -5.79 22.20 -12.48
CA CYS A 365 -6.77 21.11 -12.52
C CYS A 365 -6.41 20.11 -13.63
N TRP A 366 -6.18 18.85 -13.25
CA TRP A 366 -5.95 17.74 -14.18
C TRP A 366 -7.17 16.84 -14.17
N ARG A 367 -7.61 16.36 -15.34
CA ARG A 367 -8.51 15.20 -15.42
C ARG A 367 -7.64 13.94 -15.44
N VAL A 368 -7.90 13.01 -14.54
CA VAL A 368 -7.12 11.79 -14.37
C VAL A 368 -8.04 10.58 -14.59
N GLN A 369 -7.53 9.57 -15.29
CA GLN A 369 -8.15 8.24 -15.39
C GLN A 369 -7.28 7.24 -14.63
N SER A 370 -7.84 6.56 -13.64
CA SER A 370 -7.17 5.50 -12.87
C SER A 370 -7.82 4.16 -13.20
N LYS A 371 -7.09 3.26 -13.88
CA LYS A 371 -7.62 2.00 -14.43
C LYS A 371 -6.95 0.77 -13.81
N SER A 372 -7.77 -0.21 -13.44
CA SER A 372 -7.35 -1.53 -12.99
C SER A 372 -7.95 -2.62 -13.91
N TYR A 373 -8.07 -3.86 -13.42
CA TYR A 373 -8.45 -5.06 -14.19
C TYR A 373 -9.87 -4.97 -14.78
N SER A 374 -10.83 -4.56 -13.95
CA SER A 374 -12.25 -4.42 -14.31
C SER A 374 -12.94 -3.21 -13.67
N ILE A 375 -12.27 -2.46 -12.78
CA ILE A 375 -12.74 -1.15 -12.30
C ILE A 375 -11.84 -0.02 -12.81
N ALA A 376 -12.46 1.11 -13.16
CA ALA A 376 -11.75 2.34 -13.51
C ALA A 376 -12.48 3.55 -12.92
N PHE A 377 -11.71 4.60 -12.66
CA PHE A 377 -12.18 5.89 -12.17
C PHE A 377 -11.77 6.99 -13.13
N GLU A 378 -12.64 7.97 -13.34
CA GLU A 378 -12.26 9.28 -13.87
C GLU A 378 -12.61 10.36 -12.85
N TYR A 379 -11.76 11.37 -12.73
CA TYR A 379 -11.97 12.50 -11.82
C TYR A 379 -11.19 13.73 -12.27
N VAL A 380 -11.61 14.91 -11.82
CA VAL A 380 -10.82 16.14 -11.89
C VAL A 380 -10.21 16.39 -10.52
N TRP A 381 -8.89 16.60 -10.47
CA TRP A 381 -8.15 16.94 -9.26
C TRP A 381 -7.57 18.35 -9.38
N ASN A 382 -7.98 19.23 -8.46
CA ASN A 382 -7.47 20.59 -8.31
C ASN A 382 -6.39 20.62 -7.23
N ILE A 383 -5.11 20.65 -7.64
CA ILE A 383 -3.97 20.60 -6.73
C ILE A 383 -3.70 21.92 -5.99
N LYS A 384 -4.46 22.99 -6.28
CA LYS A 384 -4.32 24.27 -5.54
C LYS A 384 -4.88 24.17 -4.13
N ASP A 385 -6.07 23.58 -4.00
CA ASP A 385 -6.81 23.43 -2.73
C ASP A 385 -6.95 21.95 -2.31
N GLY A 386 -6.56 21.01 -3.19
CA GLY A 386 -6.62 19.58 -2.96
C GLY A 386 -8.01 18.99 -3.20
N SER A 387 -8.93 19.73 -3.83
CA SER A 387 -10.30 19.27 -4.08
C SER A 387 -10.42 18.33 -5.29
N PHE A 388 -11.46 17.49 -5.26
CA PHE A 388 -11.80 16.52 -6.30
C PHE A 388 -13.24 16.74 -6.78
N SER A 389 -13.46 16.69 -8.10
CA SER A 389 -14.76 16.80 -8.75
C SER A 389 -14.90 15.81 -9.91
N ASP A 390 -16.07 15.79 -10.56
CA ASP A 390 -16.37 14.97 -11.75
C ASP A 390 -16.05 13.48 -11.58
N LEU A 391 -16.21 12.97 -10.35
CA LEU A 391 -15.85 11.62 -9.93
C LEU A 391 -16.79 10.58 -10.53
N LYS A 392 -16.25 9.67 -11.33
CA LYS A 392 -16.99 8.63 -12.05
C LYS A 392 -16.41 7.26 -11.76
N VAL A 393 -17.28 6.26 -11.60
CA VAL A 393 -16.91 4.85 -11.52
C VAL A 393 -17.36 4.13 -12.77
N PHE A 394 -16.45 3.37 -13.36
CA PHE A 394 -16.70 2.49 -14.50
C PHE A 394 -16.40 1.04 -14.12
N LYS A 395 -17.24 0.12 -14.58
CA LYS A 395 -16.98 -1.33 -14.54
C LYS A 395 -16.79 -1.85 -15.96
N ARG A 396 -15.88 -2.79 -16.17
CA ARG A 396 -15.73 -3.56 -17.40
C ARG A 396 -16.88 -4.56 -17.50
N LYS A 397 -17.50 -4.65 -18.68
CA LYS A 397 -18.61 -5.58 -18.95
C LYS A 397 -18.10 -7.02 -18.91
N ALA A 398 -18.85 -7.90 -18.28
CA ALA A 398 -18.53 -9.33 -18.27
C ALA A 398 -18.71 -9.92 -19.69
N GLY A 399 -17.71 -10.67 -20.17
CA GLY A 399 -17.76 -11.36 -21.47
C GLY A 399 -16.64 -11.02 -22.47
N HIS A 400 -15.67 -10.16 -22.10
CA HIS A 400 -14.51 -9.77 -22.92
C HIS A 400 -13.22 -9.71 -22.09
#